data_AF-A0AAJ5UTJ1-F1
#
_entry.id   AF-A0AAJ5UTJ1-F1
#
_cell.length_a   1.000
_cell.length_b   1.000
_cell.length_c   1.000
_cell.angle_alpha   90.00
_cell.angle_beta   90.00
_cell.angle_gamma   90.00
#
_symmetry.space_group_name_H-M   'P 1'
#
loop_
_entity.id
_entity.type
_entity.pdbx_description
1 polymer ?
#
loop_
_entity_poly.entity_id
_entity_poly.type
_entity_poly.pdbx_seq_one_letter_code
_entity_poly.pdbx_strand_id
1 'polypeptide(L)'
;MKKKYPFFKCLIPIDSNKDINEVARIISDKLFGGLPFGGLEEHIYEDVPAVFIDYPILGLQIVIQGFGGREGYTLEVCSHPINIEPDDSDEIEVDITGYVSVLIEGIEELQVKYEELKYMNYIEISE
;
A
#
# COMPACT_ATOMS: atom_id res chain seq x y z
N MET A 1 -30.13 -8.76 9.80
CA MET A 1 -28.66 -8.86 9.79
C MET A 1 -28.12 -7.45 9.63
N LYS A 2 -27.23 -7.01 10.52
CA LYS A 2 -26.51 -5.76 10.33
C LYS A 2 -25.66 -5.89 9.06
N LYS A 3 -25.61 -4.85 8.22
CA LYS A 3 -24.80 -4.90 6.99
C LYS A 3 -23.33 -4.92 7.39
N LYS A 4 -22.52 -5.67 6.66
CA LYS A 4 -21.08 -5.72 6.86
C LYS A 4 -20.41 -4.95 5.73
N TYR A 5 -19.49 -4.06 6.05
CA TYR A 5 -18.80 -3.21 5.10
C TYR A 5 -17.31 -3.61 5.04
N PRO A 6 -16.76 -3.94 3.87
CA PRO A 6 -15.36 -4.33 3.77
C PRO A 6 -14.45 -3.10 3.83
N PHE A 7 -13.50 -3.12 4.75
CA PHE A 7 -12.38 -2.19 4.78
C PHE A 7 -11.13 -2.92 4.31
N PHE A 8 -10.72 -2.65 3.08
CA PHE A 8 -9.50 -3.20 2.52
C PHE A 8 -8.27 -2.57 3.14
N LYS A 9 -7.28 -3.41 3.45
CA LYS A 9 -5.98 -2.99 3.97
C LYS A 9 -4.88 -3.83 3.34
N CYS A 10 -3.75 -3.19 3.07
CA CYS A 10 -2.54 -3.83 2.61
C CYS A 10 -1.34 -2.99 3.00
N LEU A 11 -0.32 -3.66 3.53
CA LEU A 11 0.96 -3.07 3.90
C LEU A 11 2.07 -3.99 3.40
N ILE A 12 2.83 -3.54 2.41
CA ILE A 12 3.91 -4.33 1.83
C ILE A 12 5.26 -3.63 2.03
N PRO A 13 6.18 -4.22 2.82
CA PRO A 13 7.52 -3.72 2.94
C PRO A 13 8.33 -4.06 1.67
N ILE A 14 9.00 -3.05 1.13
CA ILE A 14 9.71 -3.06 -0.14
C ILE A 14 11.15 -2.59 0.11
N ASP A 15 12.11 -3.33 -0.39
CA ASP A 15 13.50 -2.90 -0.53
C ASP A 15 13.75 -2.39 -1.95
N SER A 16 14.49 -1.28 -2.06
CA SER A 16 14.93 -0.73 -3.34
C SER A 16 16.10 0.23 -3.14
N ASN A 17 17.01 0.25 -4.12
CA ASN A 17 18.10 1.25 -4.20
C ASN A 17 17.65 2.57 -4.85
N LYS A 18 16.38 2.66 -5.25
CA LYS A 18 15.76 3.83 -5.87
C LYS A 18 15.24 4.79 -4.81
N ASP A 19 15.13 6.07 -5.16
CA ASP A 19 14.45 7.02 -4.29
C ASP A 19 12.92 6.82 -4.30
N ILE A 20 12.23 7.43 -3.35
CA ILE A 20 10.78 7.23 -3.15
C ILE A 20 9.96 7.62 -4.40
N ASN A 21 10.39 8.62 -5.17
CA ASN A 21 9.70 9.06 -6.37
C ASN A 21 9.89 8.06 -7.51
N GLU A 22 11.09 7.51 -7.65
CA GLU A 22 11.37 6.44 -8.61
C GLU A 22 10.60 5.16 -8.26
N VAL A 23 10.57 4.74 -6.98
CA VAL A 23 9.78 3.59 -6.51
C VAL A 23 8.30 3.80 -6.82
N ALA A 24 7.77 4.98 -6.50
CA ALA A 24 6.38 5.33 -6.78
C ALA A 24 6.03 5.29 -8.26
N ARG A 25 6.92 5.81 -9.11
CA ARG A 25 6.74 5.72 -10.57
C ARG A 25 6.72 4.27 -11.04
N ILE A 26 7.65 3.42 -10.58
CA ILE A 26 7.73 2.01 -10.97
C ILE A 26 6.44 1.26 -10.59
N ILE A 27 5.97 1.44 -9.35
CA ILE A 27 4.73 0.81 -8.87
C ILE A 27 3.53 1.33 -9.67
N SER A 28 3.47 2.63 -9.93
CA SER A 28 2.38 3.22 -10.72
C SER A 28 2.33 2.69 -12.14
N ASP A 29 3.47 2.60 -12.81
CA ASP A 29 3.58 2.09 -14.18
C ASP A 29 3.09 0.64 -14.28
N LYS A 30 3.22 -0.16 -13.20
CA LYS A 30 2.75 -1.55 -13.18
C LYS A 30 1.32 -1.75 -12.70
N LEU A 31 0.89 -1.05 -11.67
CA LEU A 31 -0.40 -1.32 -11.01
C LEU A 31 -1.48 -0.29 -11.34
N PHE A 32 -1.09 0.96 -11.62
CA PHE A 32 -2.00 2.10 -11.63
C PHE A 32 -1.97 2.87 -12.96
N GLY A 33 -1.42 2.27 -14.02
CA GLY A 33 -1.43 2.85 -15.36
C GLY A 33 -0.57 4.11 -15.52
N GLY A 34 0.44 4.29 -14.66
CA GLY A 34 1.36 5.43 -14.71
C GLY A 34 0.79 6.73 -14.13
N LEU A 35 -0.23 6.64 -13.27
CA LEU A 35 -0.75 7.80 -12.55
C LEU A 35 0.35 8.45 -11.68
N PRO A 36 0.44 9.79 -11.65
CA PRO A 36 1.49 10.46 -10.89
C PRO A 36 1.26 10.30 -9.37
N PHE A 37 2.34 10.08 -8.65
CA PHE A 37 2.39 10.27 -7.21
C PHE A 37 2.81 11.71 -6.89
N GLY A 38 2.19 12.30 -5.87
CA GLY A 38 2.50 13.63 -5.35
C GLY A 38 2.66 13.60 -3.82
N GLY A 39 2.52 14.75 -3.18
CA GLY A 39 2.33 14.80 -1.73
C GLY A 39 3.59 14.72 -0.85
N LEU A 40 4.79 14.64 -1.42
CA LEU A 40 6.03 14.56 -0.63
C LEU A 40 6.18 15.73 0.37
N GLU A 41 5.80 16.94 -0.07
CA GLU A 41 5.85 18.17 0.71
C GLU A 41 4.60 18.37 1.61
N GLU A 42 3.62 17.48 1.53
CA GLU A 42 2.37 17.59 2.28
C GLU A 42 2.46 16.94 3.66
N HIS A 43 3.54 16.20 3.95
CA HIS A 43 3.83 15.60 5.25
C HIS A 43 2.65 14.83 5.85
N ILE A 44 2.02 13.98 5.03
CA ILE A 44 0.82 13.20 5.42
C ILE A 44 1.08 12.20 6.57
N TYR A 45 2.34 11.88 6.86
CA TYR A 45 2.77 11.20 8.08
C TYR A 45 3.80 12.05 8.82
N GLU A 46 3.72 12.04 10.16
CA GLU A 46 4.70 12.73 11.00
C GLU A 46 6.07 12.06 10.87
N ASP A 47 7.08 12.87 10.53
CA ASP A 47 8.48 12.48 10.42
C ASP A 47 8.80 11.33 9.45
N VAL A 48 7.88 10.91 8.56
CA VAL A 48 8.14 9.87 7.55
C VAL A 48 7.83 10.43 6.16
N PRO A 49 8.79 10.42 5.21
CA PRO A 49 8.52 10.86 3.86
C PRO A 49 7.51 9.91 3.20
N ALA A 50 6.51 10.48 2.54
CA ALA A 50 5.46 9.71 1.89
C ALA A 50 4.98 10.41 0.63
N VAL A 51 4.59 9.62 -0.35
CA VAL A 51 3.99 10.05 -1.60
C VAL A 51 2.72 9.27 -1.85
N PHE A 52 1.74 9.90 -2.49
CA PHE A 52 0.43 9.28 -2.72
C PHE A 52 -0.17 9.66 -4.08
N ILE A 53 -1.14 8.86 -4.54
CA ILE A 53 -1.98 9.22 -5.69
C ILE A 53 -3.15 10.07 -5.17
N ASP A 54 -3.28 11.29 -5.68
CA ASP A 54 -4.23 12.31 -5.20
C ASP A 54 -5.71 11.89 -5.31
N TYR A 55 -6.03 11.03 -6.26
CA TYR A 55 -7.40 10.56 -6.48
C TYR A 55 -7.58 9.10 -6.05
N PRO A 56 -8.67 8.76 -5.34
CA PRO A 56 -8.95 7.38 -4.98
C PRO A 56 -9.11 6.51 -6.23
N ILE A 57 -8.41 5.36 -6.26
CA ILE A 57 -8.53 4.38 -7.33
C ILE A 57 -9.50 3.30 -6.87
N LEU A 58 -10.69 3.23 -7.48
CA LEU A 58 -11.74 2.28 -7.08
C LEU A 58 -12.10 2.38 -5.58
N GLY A 59 -11.99 3.58 -5.00
CA GLY A 59 -12.22 3.79 -3.58
C GLY A 59 -11.06 3.39 -2.67
N LEU A 60 -9.87 3.11 -3.22
CA LEU A 60 -8.64 2.85 -2.48
C LEU A 60 -7.72 4.08 -2.48
N GLN A 61 -7.05 4.30 -1.36
CA GLN A 61 -5.93 5.20 -1.21
C GLN A 61 -4.63 4.43 -1.42
N ILE A 62 -3.71 5.01 -2.19
CA ILE A 62 -2.40 4.42 -2.48
C ILE A 62 -1.32 5.35 -1.94
N VAL A 63 -0.48 4.83 -1.06
CA VAL A 63 0.59 5.56 -0.40
C VAL A 63 1.87 4.74 -0.47
N ILE A 64 3.00 5.40 -0.70
CA ILE A 64 4.32 4.83 -0.47
C ILE A 64 5.00 5.71 0.57
N GLN A 65 5.50 5.09 1.62
CA GLN A 65 6.15 5.78 2.73
C GLN A 65 7.48 5.13 3.12
N GLY A 66 8.33 5.87 3.82
CA GLY A 66 9.58 5.35 4.37
C GLY A 66 10.82 5.99 3.76
N PHE A 67 11.95 5.82 4.43
CA PHE A 67 13.20 6.52 4.10
C PHE A 67 14.05 5.83 3.04
N GLY A 68 13.70 4.61 2.63
CA GLY A 68 14.53 3.79 1.75
C GLY A 68 15.79 3.27 2.44
N GLY A 69 16.77 2.86 1.64
CA GLY A 69 18.02 2.30 2.17
C GLY A 69 17.78 1.08 3.06
N ARG A 70 18.38 1.05 4.26
CA ARG A 70 18.24 -0.11 5.17
C ARG A 70 16.83 -0.29 5.72
N GLU A 71 16.09 0.80 5.90
CA GLU A 71 14.73 0.77 6.43
C GLU A 71 13.74 0.34 5.33
N GLY A 72 14.01 0.74 4.08
CA GLY A 72 13.18 0.43 2.93
C GLY A 72 11.95 1.33 2.85
N TYR A 73 10.97 0.89 2.07
CA TYR A 73 9.70 1.56 1.85
C TYR A 73 8.54 0.65 2.23
N THR A 74 7.37 1.23 2.45
CA THR A 74 6.11 0.50 2.62
C THR A 74 5.12 0.98 1.58
N LEU A 75 4.63 0.08 0.75
CA LEU A 75 3.43 0.30 -0.06
C LEU A 75 2.20 0.04 0.81
N GLU A 76 1.39 1.06 1.00
CA GLU A 76 0.10 1.00 1.68
C GLU A 76 -1.03 1.17 0.67
N VAL A 77 -1.96 0.21 0.70
CA VAL A 77 -3.20 0.23 -0.11
C VAL A 77 -4.36 -0.02 0.84
N CYS A 78 -5.15 1.02 1.10
CA CYS A 78 -6.26 0.94 2.06
C CYS A 78 -7.53 1.57 1.50
N SER A 79 -8.67 1.33 2.13
CA SER A 79 -9.93 1.98 1.73
C SER A 79 -9.84 3.47 2.00
N HIS A 80 -10.20 4.28 1.01
CA HIS A 80 -10.08 5.73 1.10
C HIS A 80 -11.02 6.30 2.18
N PRO A 81 -10.58 7.23 3.05
CA PRO A 81 -11.36 7.75 4.18
C PRO A 81 -12.71 8.40 3.81
N ILE A 82 -12.82 8.92 2.58
CA ILE A 82 -14.08 9.51 2.06
C ILE A 82 -15.17 8.45 1.83
N ASN A 83 -14.81 7.17 1.72
CA ASN A 83 -15.79 6.09 1.68
C ASN A 83 -16.27 5.81 3.10
N ILE A 84 -17.09 6.73 3.60
CA ILE A 84 -17.73 6.66 4.91
C ILE A 84 -18.63 5.43 4.94
N GLU A 85 -18.51 4.65 6.03
CA GLU A 85 -19.40 3.53 6.32
C GLU A 85 -20.87 3.94 6.10
N PRO A 86 -21.69 3.14 5.40
CA PRO A 86 -23.12 3.34 5.42
C PRO A 86 -23.63 3.34 6.86
N ASP A 87 -24.50 4.30 7.21
CA ASP A 87 -25.18 4.32 8.52
C ASP A 87 -25.71 2.90 8.85
N ASP A 88 -25.33 2.37 10.01
CA ASP A 88 -25.64 1.04 10.54
C ASP A 88 -24.89 -0.19 9.95
N SER A 89 -23.68 -0.04 9.40
CA SER A 89 -22.81 -1.20 9.11
C SER A 89 -21.80 -1.54 10.22
N ASP A 90 -21.36 -2.80 10.27
CA ASP A 90 -20.14 -3.19 10.97
C ASP A 90 -19.00 -3.28 9.94
N GLU A 91 -17.90 -2.59 10.18
CA GLU A 91 -16.68 -2.73 9.38
C GLU A 91 -16.05 -4.13 9.57
N ILE A 92 -15.57 -4.70 8.47
CA ILE A 92 -14.75 -5.92 8.46
C ILE A 92 -13.47 -5.63 7.71
N GLU A 93 -12.35 -5.76 8.40
CA GLU A 93 -11.03 -5.68 7.78
C GLU A 93 -10.85 -6.85 6.79
N VAL A 94 -10.49 -6.50 5.55
CA VAL A 94 -10.14 -7.43 4.49
C VAL A 94 -8.70 -7.16 4.11
N ASP A 95 -7.82 -8.05 4.54
CA ASP A 95 -6.41 -7.99 4.16
C ASP A 95 -6.22 -8.48 2.72
N ILE A 96 -5.63 -7.62 1.88
CA ILE A 96 -5.28 -7.91 0.48
C ILE A 96 -3.77 -7.94 0.25
N THR A 97 -2.96 -7.93 1.31
CA THR A 97 -1.49 -7.88 1.26
C THR A 97 -0.92 -9.01 0.41
N GLY A 98 -1.34 -10.26 0.62
CA GLY A 98 -0.88 -11.39 -0.19
C GLY A 98 -1.19 -11.24 -1.68
N TYR A 99 -2.38 -10.74 -2.02
CA TYR A 99 -2.78 -10.50 -3.40
C TYR A 99 -1.92 -9.42 -4.06
N VAL A 100 -1.76 -8.26 -3.42
CA VAL A 100 -0.96 -7.15 -3.97
C VAL A 100 0.53 -7.51 -4.01
N SER A 101 1.03 -8.31 -3.06
CA SER A 101 2.43 -8.76 -3.05
C SER A 101 2.78 -9.55 -4.31
N VAL A 102 1.88 -10.45 -4.75
CA VAL A 102 2.05 -11.21 -6.00
C VAL A 102 2.02 -10.30 -7.23
N LEU A 103 1.24 -9.21 -7.21
CA LEU A 103 1.18 -8.28 -8.34
C LEU A 103 2.47 -7.46 -8.50
N ILE A 104 3.21 -7.22 -7.42
CA ILE A 104 4.48 -6.49 -7.45
C ILE A 104 5.71 -7.39 -7.45
N GLU A 105 5.51 -8.70 -7.28
CA GLU A 105 6.59 -9.68 -7.33
C GLU A 105 7.22 -9.71 -8.72
N GLY A 106 8.56 -9.71 -8.77
CA GLY A 106 9.32 -9.74 -10.02
C GLY A 106 9.33 -8.42 -10.79
N ILE A 107 8.79 -7.33 -10.24
CA ILE A 107 9.08 -5.99 -10.75
C ILE A 107 10.57 -5.72 -10.56
N GLU A 108 11.26 -5.37 -11.65
CA GLU A 108 12.68 -5.01 -11.61
C GLU A 108 12.90 -3.86 -10.61
N GLU A 109 14.06 -3.83 -9.96
CA GLU A 109 14.45 -2.81 -8.96
C GLU A 109 13.65 -2.77 -7.65
N LEU A 110 12.63 -3.61 -7.46
CA LEU A 110 11.87 -3.76 -6.22
C LEU A 110 12.01 -5.17 -5.65
N GLN A 111 12.16 -5.29 -4.33
CA GLN A 111 12.13 -6.58 -3.64
C GLN A 111 11.15 -6.52 -2.46
N VAL A 112 10.16 -7.40 -2.45
CA VAL A 112 9.25 -7.55 -1.30
C VAL A 112 10.00 -8.23 -0.15
N LYS A 113 9.94 -7.64 1.05
CA LYS A 113 10.54 -8.20 2.26
C LYS A 113 9.59 -9.18 2.95
N TYR A 114 9.48 -10.40 2.39
CA TYR A 114 8.51 -11.40 2.85
C TYR A 114 8.72 -11.85 4.31
N GLU A 115 9.94 -11.77 4.85
CA GLU A 115 10.19 -12.02 6.26
C GLU A 115 9.41 -11.04 7.16
N GLU A 116 9.34 -9.76 6.79
CA GLU A 116 8.59 -8.74 7.52
C GLU A 116 7.07 -8.98 7.42
N LEU A 117 6.58 -9.45 6.27
CA LEU A 117 5.18 -9.84 6.08
C LEU A 117 4.74 -11.02 6.96
N LYS A 118 5.63 -11.99 7.20
CA LYS A 118 5.36 -13.14 8.08
C LYS A 118 5.20 -12.73 9.53
N TYR A 119 5.97 -11.74 10.00
CA TYR A 119 5.82 -11.20 11.35
C TYR A 119 4.52 -10.42 11.55
N MET A 120 3.92 -9.91 10.48
CA MET A 120 2.63 -9.21 10.51
C MET A 120 1.40 -10.15 10.39
N ASN A 121 1.59 -11.48 10.38
CA ASN A 121 0.55 -12.50 10.21
C ASN A 121 -0.24 -12.44 8.88
N TYR A 122 0.31 -11.81 7.84
CA TYR A 122 -0.42 -11.62 6.58
C TYR A 122 -0.38 -12.82 5.62
N ILE A 123 0.46 -13.83 5.89
CA ILE A 123 0.60 -14.99 5.00
C ILE A 123 0.84 -16.29 5.80
N GLU A 124 -0.16 -17.16 5.88
CA GLU A 124 0.06 -18.60 6.06
C GLU A 124 0.30 -19.22 4.68
N ILE A 125 1.57 -19.40 4.30
CA ILE A 125 1.90 -20.25 3.15
C ILE A 125 1.91 -21.69 3.69
N SER A 126 0.85 -22.45 3.42
CA SER A 126 0.90 -23.90 3.58
C SER A 126 1.62 -24.51 2.38
N GLU A 127 2.62 -25.35 2.65
CA GLU A 127 3.27 -26.23 1.66
C GLU A 127 2.32 -27.33 1.16
#